data_AF-A0A354DJF4-F1
#
_entry.id   AF-A0A354DJF4-F1
#
_cell.length_a   1.000
_cell.length_b   1.000
_cell.length_c   1.000
_cell.angle_alpha   90.00
_cell.angle_beta   90.00
_cell.angle_gamma   90.00
#
_symmetry.space_group_name_H-M   'P 1'
#
loop_
_entity.id
_entity.type
_entity.pdbx_description
1 polymer ?
#
loop_
_entity_poly.entity_id
_entity_poly.type
_entity_poly.pdbx_seq_one_letter_code
_entity_poly.pdbx_strand_id
1 'polypeptide(L)'
;MFSDVEIKLKKRNKLLFSRDSQCLQDLIELIQLQNHRTVVMWALDCAKIPLEEFEAKYPDENRPRTCLERCEDWARGKIKMPIAKRAILDSHAVAKEIDDIEYGDLCHAIGHAGATVHVETHALGLPIYELTAIVLKYGKDNYAKPIREKINYYYNRLLYWQDHPDQLGLDWAVFLTDDTKPNKERLLKEKGRLKP
;
A
#
# COMPACT_ATOMS: atom_id res chain seq x y z
N MET A 1 2.09 -21.02 -5.53
CA MET A 1 1.98 -19.55 -5.52
C MET A 1 1.69 -19.00 -4.12
N PHE A 2 0.75 -19.58 -3.36
CA PHE A 2 0.33 -19.07 -2.03
C PHE A 2 0.73 -19.98 -0.85
N SER A 3 1.77 -20.80 -0.98
CA SER A 3 2.16 -21.76 0.06
C SER A 3 2.54 -21.08 1.38
N ASP A 4 3.12 -19.88 1.34
CA ASP A 4 3.43 -19.06 2.51
C ASP A 4 2.16 -18.59 3.24
N VAL A 5 1.13 -18.19 2.49
CA VAL A 5 -0.19 -17.79 3.01
C VAL A 5 -0.84 -18.97 3.74
N GLU A 6 -0.84 -20.16 3.13
CA GLU A 6 -1.40 -21.38 3.73
C GLU A 6 -0.71 -21.76 5.05
N ILE A 7 0.62 -21.64 5.10
CA ILE A 7 1.39 -21.89 6.33
C ILE A 7 1.02 -20.87 7.41
N LYS A 8 0.93 -19.59 7.06
CA LYS A 8 0.57 -18.51 8.00
C LYS A 8 -0.86 -18.65 8.52
N LEU A 9 -1.81 -19.06 7.67
CA LEU A 9 -3.18 -19.39 8.07
C LEU A 9 -3.22 -20.54 9.09
N LYS A 10 -2.48 -21.63 8.84
CA LYS A 10 -2.38 -22.76 9.79
C LYS A 10 -1.80 -22.34 11.14
N LYS A 11 -0.85 -21.39 11.13
CA LYS A 11 -0.24 -20.81 12.32
C LYS A 11 -1.08 -19.70 12.98
N ARG A 12 -2.23 -19.34 12.41
CA ARG A 12 -3.10 -18.24 12.87
C ARG A 12 -2.37 -16.91 12.97
N ASN A 13 -1.46 -16.65 12.05
CA ASN A 13 -0.83 -15.34 11.93
C ASN A 13 -1.88 -14.30 11.55
N LYS A 14 -1.77 -13.09 12.11
CA LYS A 14 -2.62 -11.96 11.72
C LYS A 14 -2.34 -11.49 10.30
N LEU A 15 -1.06 -11.39 9.94
CA LEU A 15 -0.63 -10.94 8.62
C LEU A 15 -0.21 -12.13 7.75
N LEU A 16 -0.78 -12.21 6.55
CA LEU A 16 -0.63 -13.39 5.68
C LEU A 16 0.36 -13.19 4.55
N PHE A 17 0.67 -11.95 4.20
CA PHE A 17 1.65 -11.61 3.16
C PHE A 17 2.89 -10.95 3.76
N SER A 18 3.98 -10.96 3.01
CA SER A 18 5.25 -10.34 3.39
C SER A 18 6.08 -10.01 2.15
N ARG A 19 7.21 -9.32 2.34
CA ARG A 19 8.17 -9.06 1.27
C ARG A 19 8.73 -10.33 0.63
N ASP A 20 8.72 -11.45 1.37
CA ASP A 20 9.16 -12.76 0.88
C ASP A 20 8.03 -13.58 0.22
N SER A 21 6.81 -13.06 0.16
CA SER A 21 5.70 -13.76 -0.47
C SER A 21 5.99 -13.93 -1.96
N GLN A 22 6.06 -15.18 -2.42
CA GLN A 22 6.44 -15.50 -3.80
C GLN A 22 5.49 -14.85 -4.82
N CYS A 23 4.21 -14.76 -4.48
CA CYS A 23 3.19 -14.13 -5.32
C CYS A 23 3.36 -12.62 -5.50
N LEU A 24 4.17 -11.94 -4.68
CA LEU A 24 4.40 -10.50 -4.74
C LEU A 24 5.73 -10.13 -5.42
N GLN A 25 6.59 -11.10 -5.75
CA GLN A 25 7.96 -10.79 -6.21
C GLN A 25 7.98 -9.94 -7.48
N ASP A 26 7.16 -10.27 -8.48
CA ASP A 26 7.12 -9.51 -9.74
C ASP A 26 6.67 -8.06 -9.52
N LEU A 27 5.69 -7.84 -8.64
CA LEU A 27 5.24 -6.50 -8.25
C LEU A 27 6.34 -5.75 -7.47
N ILE A 28 7.01 -6.42 -6.53
CA ILE A 28 8.11 -5.84 -5.75
C ILE A 28 9.25 -5.40 -6.69
N GLU A 29 9.62 -6.25 -7.64
CA GLU A 29 10.65 -5.95 -8.63
C GLU A 29 10.26 -4.75 -9.50
N LEU A 30 9.00 -4.68 -9.94
CA LEU A 30 8.52 -3.53 -10.67
C LEU A 30 8.57 -2.24 -9.83
N ILE A 31 8.16 -2.27 -8.55
CA ILE A 31 8.25 -1.13 -7.62
C ILE A 31 9.69 -0.63 -7.47
N GLN A 32 10.66 -1.54 -7.39
CA GLN A 32 12.09 -1.21 -7.22
C GLN A 32 12.70 -0.45 -8.39
N LEU A 33 12.08 -0.53 -9.58
CA LEU A 33 12.52 0.15 -10.79
C LEU A 33 11.93 1.54 -10.93
N GLN A 34 10.88 1.87 -10.16
CA GLN A 34 10.18 3.14 -10.29
C GLN A 34 10.85 4.26 -9.49
N ASN A 35 10.69 5.49 -9.98
CA ASN A 35 10.96 6.69 -9.20
C ASN A 35 9.90 6.88 -8.09
N HIS A 36 10.17 7.75 -7.12
CA HIS A 36 9.31 7.93 -5.95
C HIS A 36 7.91 8.44 -6.34
N ARG A 37 7.81 9.37 -7.30
CA ARG A 37 6.52 9.96 -7.75
C ARG A 37 5.58 8.92 -8.33
N THR A 38 6.09 8.04 -9.20
CA THR A 38 5.32 6.93 -9.77
C THR A 38 4.77 6.01 -8.68
N VAL A 39 5.59 5.65 -7.68
CA VAL A 39 5.15 4.77 -6.58
C VAL A 39 4.10 5.48 -5.70
N VAL A 40 4.23 6.78 -5.47
CA VAL A 40 3.23 7.59 -4.73
C VAL A 40 1.89 7.61 -5.47
N MET A 41 1.88 7.93 -6.78
CA MET A 41 0.64 7.95 -7.55
C MET A 41 -0.02 6.59 -7.60
N TRP A 42 0.77 5.54 -7.83
CA TRP A 42 0.29 4.18 -7.81
C TRP A 42 -0.37 3.81 -6.48
N ALA A 43 0.29 4.09 -5.35
CA ALA A 43 -0.22 3.74 -4.04
C ALA A 43 -1.51 4.50 -3.69
N LEU A 44 -1.54 5.83 -3.88
CA LEU A 44 -2.72 6.64 -3.57
C LEU A 44 -3.91 6.29 -4.47
N ASP A 45 -3.65 6.02 -5.75
CA ASP A 45 -4.69 5.62 -6.69
C ASP A 45 -5.25 4.22 -6.39
N CYS A 46 -4.38 3.24 -6.14
CA CYS A 46 -4.82 1.89 -5.82
C CYS A 46 -5.59 1.82 -4.49
N ALA A 47 -5.28 2.71 -3.54
CA ALA A 47 -5.94 2.78 -2.23
C ALA A 47 -7.38 3.33 -2.28
N LYS A 48 -7.84 3.88 -3.41
CA LYS A 48 -9.24 4.28 -3.58
C LYS A 48 -10.20 3.09 -3.48
N ILE A 49 -9.83 1.94 -4.02
CA ILE A 49 -10.65 0.71 -3.97
C ILE A 49 -10.88 0.23 -2.52
N PRO A 50 -9.84 -0.01 -1.70
CA PRO A 50 -10.06 -0.40 -0.30
C PRO A 50 -10.71 0.71 0.52
N LEU A 51 -10.53 2.00 0.16
CA LEU A 51 -11.28 3.09 0.79
C LEU A 51 -12.78 2.99 0.50
N GLU A 52 -13.17 2.84 -0.77
CA GLU A 52 -14.58 2.68 -1.17
C GLU A 52 -15.22 1.47 -0.49
N GLU A 53 -14.50 0.35 -0.41
CA GLU A 53 -14.95 -0.83 0.33
C GLU A 53 -15.12 -0.56 1.83
N PHE A 54 -14.15 0.10 2.45
CA PHE A 54 -14.21 0.45 3.86
C PHE A 54 -15.42 1.35 4.18
N GLU A 55 -15.64 2.39 3.38
CA GLU A 55 -16.71 3.37 3.57
C GLU A 55 -18.09 2.80 3.32
N ALA A 56 -18.22 1.80 2.45
CA ALA A 56 -19.47 1.09 2.26
C ALA A 56 -19.96 0.41 3.55
N LYS A 57 -19.06 0.01 4.45
CA LYS A 57 -19.40 -0.59 5.75
C LYS A 57 -19.37 0.41 6.91
N TYR A 58 -18.42 1.34 6.90
CA TYR A 58 -18.21 2.33 7.96
C TYR A 58 -18.32 3.78 7.41
N PRO A 59 -19.52 4.23 6.98
CA PRO A 59 -19.68 5.51 6.30
C PRO A 59 -19.37 6.73 7.17
N ASP A 60 -19.48 6.59 8.50
CA ASP A 60 -19.21 7.68 9.45
C ASP A 60 -17.74 7.75 9.89
N GLU A 61 -16.93 6.74 9.56
CA GLU A 61 -15.51 6.68 9.93
C GLU A 61 -14.63 7.32 8.84
N ASN A 62 -14.42 8.62 8.98
CA ASN A 62 -13.76 9.44 7.96
C ASN A 62 -12.23 9.44 8.03
N ARG A 63 -11.59 8.80 9.03
CA ARG A 63 -10.13 8.83 9.19
C ARG A 63 -9.37 8.23 8.01
N PRO A 64 -9.77 7.09 7.39
CA PRO A 64 -9.07 6.55 6.22
C PRO A 64 -9.14 7.46 4.99
N ARG A 65 -10.29 8.09 4.72
CA ARG A 65 -10.43 9.11 3.67
C ARG A 65 -9.52 10.30 3.93
N THR A 66 -9.60 10.84 5.16
CA THR A 66 -8.77 11.98 5.60
C THR A 66 -7.28 11.67 5.43
N CYS A 67 -6.85 10.43 5.70
CA CYS A 67 -5.48 9.99 5.46
C CYS A 67 -5.07 10.15 3.99
N LEU A 68 -5.85 9.65 3.03
CA LEU A 68 -5.51 9.77 1.61
C LEU A 68 -5.51 11.22 1.15
N GLU A 69 -6.52 12.00 1.51
CA GLU A 69 -6.62 13.42 1.13
C GLU A 69 -5.42 14.23 1.66
N ARG A 70 -5.03 14.02 2.93
CA ARG A 70 -3.88 14.70 3.52
C ARG A 70 -2.55 14.24 2.93
N CYS A 71 -2.42 12.96 2.59
CA CYS A 71 -1.23 12.48 1.90
C CYS A 71 -1.13 13.03 0.48
N GLU A 72 -2.24 13.20 -0.22
CA GLU A 72 -2.28 13.85 -1.53
C GLU A 72 -1.92 15.34 -1.44
N ASP A 73 -2.45 16.07 -0.46
CA ASP A 73 -2.06 17.45 -0.16
C ASP A 73 -0.56 17.57 0.16
N TRP A 74 -0.03 16.60 0.92
CA TRP A 74 1.38 16.57 1.28
C TRP A 74 2.28 16.26 0.08
N ALA A 75 1.89 15.30 -0.76
CA ALA A 75 2.60 14.99 -2.01
C ALA A 75 2.66 16.21 -2.94
N ARG A 76 1.65 17.08 -2.87
CA ARG A 76 1.60 18.36 -3.59
C ARG A 76 2.28 19.54 -2.90
N GLY A 77 2.89 19.33 -1.72
CA GLY A 77 3.55 20.37 -0.95
C GLY A 77 2.60 21.40 -0.32
N LYS A 78 1.28 21.16 -0.30
CA LYS A 78 0.28 22.06 0.29
C LYS A 78 0.30 22.06 1.80
N ILE A 79 0.70 20.93 2.40
CA ILE A 79 0.81 20.78 3.85
C ILE A 79 2.17 20.18 4.23
N LYS A 80 2.55 20.32 5.50
CA LYS A 80 3.79 19.75 6.05
C LYS A 80 3.58 18.30 6.50
N MET A 81 4.65 17.51 6.44
CA MET A 81 4.68 16.11 6.85
C MET A 81 3.98 15.81 8.20
N PRO A 82 4.13 16.60 9.28
CA PRO A 82 3.48 16.25 10.55
C PRO A 82 1.94 16.16 10.47
N ILE A 83 1.31 16.93 9.58
CA ILE A 83 -0.15 16.91 9.38
C ILE A 83 -0.56 15.60 8.70
N ALA A 84 0.09 15.24 7.58
CA ALA A 84 -0.16 13.96 6.91
C ALA A 84 0.18 12.76 7.80
N LYS A 85 1.29 12.82 8.54
CA LYS A 85 1.69 11.78 9.49
C LYS A 85 0.62 11.55 10.56
N ARG A 86 0.00 12.62 11.09
CA ARG A 86 -1.11 12.47 12.04
C ARG A 86 -2.27 11.72 11.40
N ALA A 87 -2.71 12.11 10.20
CA ALA A 87 -3.80 11.45 9.49
C ALA A 87 -3.50 9.96 9.17
N ILE A 88 -2.26 9.62 8.79
CA ILE A 88 -1.81 8.22 8.61
C ILE A 88 -1.96 7.43 9.91
N LEU A 89 -1.49 7.99 11.04
CA LEU A 89 -1.58 7.33 12.34
C LEU A 89 -3.02 7.17 12.79
N ASP A 90 -3.87 8.16 12.52
CA ASP A 90 -5.29 8.12 12.85
C ASP A 90 -6.01 7.04 12.03
N SER A 91 -5.67 6.85 10.74
CA SER A 91 -6.14 5.71 9.95
C SER A 91 -5.72 4.37 10.55
N HIS A 92 -4.47 4.24 11.01
CA HIS A 92 -4.02 3.03 11.69
C HIS A 92 -4.70 2.80 13.05
N ALA A 93 -5.11 3.86 13.75
CA ALA A 93 -5.79 3.76 15.03
C ALA A 93 -7.18 3.12 14.89
N VAL A 94 -7.89 3.40 13.78
CA VAL A 94 -9.20 2.78 13.46
C VAL A 94 -9.14 1.26 13.59
N ALA A 95 -8.09 0.61 13.06
CA ALA A 95 -7.92 -0.84 13.08
C ALA A 95 -7.87 -1.47 14.49
N LYS A 96 -7.66 -0.66 15.53
CA LYS A 96 -7.67 -1.10 16.95
C LYS A 96 -8.99 -0.77 17.65
N GLU A 97 -9.78 0.12 17.09
CA GLU A 97 -11.01 0.64 17.67
C GLU A 97 -12.25 -0.07 17.10
N ILE A 98 -12.16 -0.56 15.85
CA ILE A 98 -13.20 -1.42 15.26
C ILE A 98 -12.95 -2.89 15.60
N ASP A 99 -14.00 -3.61 15.99
CA ASP A 99 -13.95 -5.07 16.24
C ASP A 99 -14.14 -5.84 14.92
N ASP A 100 -13.27 -5.55 13.95
CA ASP A 100 -13.36 -6.07 12.59
C ASP A 100 -11.98 -6.16 11.95
N ILE A 101 -11.43 -7.38 11.96
CA ILE A 101 -10.05 -7.63 11.52
C ILE A 101 -9.90 -7.35 10.01
N GLU A 102 -10.89 -7.72 9.20
CA GLU A 102 -10.86 -7.51 7.74
C GLU A 102 -10.76 -6.01 7.42
N TYR A 103 -11.63 -5.20 8.02
CA TYR A 103 -11.68 -3.77 7.76
C TYR A 103 -10.55 -3.02 8.48
N GLY A 104 -10.04 -3.56 9.58
CA GLY A 104 -8.82 -3.08 10.23
C GLY A 104 -7.59 -3.24 9.32
N ASP A 105 -7.50 -4.33 8.57
CA ASP A 105 -6.44 -4.50 7.57
C ASP A 105 -6.62 -3.54 6.38
N LEU A 106 -7.86 -3.23 5.93
CA LEU A 106 -8.07 -2.17 4.95
C LEU A 106 -7.56 -0.80 5.46
N CYS A 107 -7.81 -0.46 6.72
CA CYS A 107 -7.29 0.76 7.34
C CYS A 107 -5.76 0.82 7.38
N HIS A 108 -5.10 -0.32 7.66
CA HIS A 108 -3.64 -0.41 7.58
C HIS A 108 -3.14 -0.25 6.14
N ALA A 109 -3.81 -0.88 5.17
CA ALA A 109 -3.47 -0.78 3.76
C ALA A 109 -3.53 0.67 3.26
N ILE A 110 -4.60 1.39 3.59
CA ILE A 110 -4.82 2.81 3.25
C ILE A 110 -3.75 3.70 3.91
N GLY A 111 -3.47 3.49 5.20
CA GLY A 111 -2.43 4.25 5.90
C GLY A 111 -1.03 4.02 5.31
N HIS A 112 -0.71 2.79 4.91
CA HIS A 112 0.54 2.47 4.22
C HIS A 112 0.63 3.09 2.82
N ALA A 113 -0.47 3.10 2.07
CA ALA A 113 -0.54 3.81 0.80
C ALA A 113 -0.20 5.29 0.98
N GLY A 114 -0.82 5.96 1.95
CA GLY A 114 -0.51 7.34 2.31
C GLY A 114 0.94 7.55 2.78
N ALA A 115 1.49 6.63 3.57
CA ALA A 115 2.87 6.70 4.06
C ALA A 115 3.93 6.54 2.96
N THR A 116 3.55 6.07 1.77
CA THR A 116 4.43 6.01 0.59
C THR A 116 4.98 7.37 0.22
N VAL A 117 4.23 8.45 0.47
CA VAL A 117 4.70 9.83 0.27
C VAL A 117 5.96 10.11 1.10
N HIS A 118 6.11 9.49 2.26
CA HIS A 118 7.32 9.61 3.07
C HIS A 118 8.52 8.86 2.47
N VAL A 119 8.27 7.62 2.06
CA VAL A 119 9.29 6.70 1.55
C VAL A 119 8.64 5.52 0.84
N GLU A 120 9.25 5.10 -0.26
CA GLU A 120 8.81 4.05 -1.19
C GLU A 120 8.59 2.71 -0.51
N THR A 121 9.32 2.41 0.58
CA THR A 121 9.20 1.14 1.30
C THR A 121 7.84 0.94 1.97
N HIS A 122 7.07 2.01 2.22
CA HIS A 122 5.71 1.88 2.73
C HIS A 122 4.73 1.34 1.69
N ALA A 123 5.04 1.47 0.40
CA ALA A 123 4.16 1.11 -0.72
C ALA A 123 3.74 -0.37 -0.67
N LEU A 124 4.63 -1.26 -0.23
CA LEU A 124 4.32 -2.69 -0.07
C LEU A 124 3.33 -2.99 1.07
N GLY A 125 3.12 -2.06 2.00
CA GLY A 125 2.10 -2.24 3.02
C GLY A 125 0.69 -2.31 2.44
N LEU A 126 0.40 -1.54 1.39
CA LEU A 126 -0.90 -1.57 0.71
C LEU A 126 -1.29 -3.01 0.26
N PRO A 127 -0.52 -3.68 -0.63
CA PRO A 127 -0.86 -5.04 -1.03
C PRO A 127 -0.76 -6.03 0.14
N ILE A 128 0.18 -5.88 1.07
CA ILE A 128 0.30 -6.84 2.17
C ILE A 128 -0.95 -6.90 3.06
N TYR A 129 -1.50 -5.74 3.41
CA TYR A 129 -2.69 -5.65 4.25
C TYR A 129 -3.98 -5.87 3.47
N GLU A 130 -4.16 -5.24 2.30
CA GLU A 130 -5.40 -5.42 1.51
C GLU A 130 -5.58 -6.88 1.04
N LEU A 131 -4.49 -7.56 0.65
CA LEU A 131 -4.56 -8.98 0.32
C LEU A 131 -4.88 -9.84 1.55
N THR A 132 -4.41 -9.46 2.74
CA THR A 132 -4.79 -10.16 3.98
C THR A 132 -6.29 -10.01 4.24
N ALA A 133 -6.86 -8.80 4.08
CA ALA A 133 -8.30 -8.56 4.16
C ALA A 133 -9.09 -9.40 3.15
N ILE A 134 -8.62 -9.51 1.90
CA ILE A 134 -9.25 -10.36 0.88
C ILE A 134 -9.25 -11.85 1.30
N VAL A 135 -8.17 -12.36 1.92
CA VAL A 135 -8.18 -13.73 2.42
C VAL A 135 -9.22 -13.92 3.54
N LEU A 136 -9.36 -12.94 4.44
CA LEU A 136 -10.38 -12.98 5.50
C LEU A 136 -11.80 -12.97 4.93
N LYS A 137 -12.06 -12.09 3.95
CA LYS A 137 -13.35 -11.93 3.27
C LYS A 137 -13.82 -13.20 2.55
N TYR A 138 -12.94 -13.83 1.79
CA TYR A 138 -13.29 -15.00 0.96
C TYR A 138 -13.07 -16.34 1.67
N GLY A 139 -12.30 -16.34 2.76
CA GLY A 139 -11.94 -17.54 3.50
C GLY A 139 -10.89 -18.40 2.81
N LYS A 140 -10.32 -19.35 3.57
CA LYS A 140 -9.18 -20.20 3.19
C LYS A 140 -9.36 -20.99 1.89
N ASP A 141 -10.60 -21.27 1.48
CA ASP A 141 -10.88 -22.16 0.34
C ASP A 141 -11.15 -21.38 -0.97
N ASN A 142 -11.46 -20.08 -0.89
CA ASN A 142 -11.89 -19.29 -2.05
C ASN A 142 -11.03 -18.05 -2.33
N TYR A 143 -10.02 -17.74 -1.51
CA TYR A 143 -9.22 -16.52 -1.67
C TYR A 143 -8.33 -16.49 -2.92
N ALA A 144 -7.94 -17.66 -3.45
CA ALA A 144 -6.84 -17.75 -4.43
C ALA A 144 -7.10 -16.96 -5.73
N LYS A 145 -8.35 -16.97 -6.22
CA LYS A 145 -8.72 -16.23 -7.44
C LYS A 145 -8.74 -14.70 -7.20
N PRO A 146 -9.48 -14.16 -6.19
CA PRO A 146 -9.45 -12.74 -5.85
C PRO A 146 -8.05 -12.18 -5.60
N ILE A 147 -7.18 -12.93 -4.92
CA ILE A 147 -5.79 -12.50 -4.67
C ILE A 147 -5.00 -12.37 -5.97
N ARG A 148 -5.11 -13.33 -6.89
CA ARG A 148 -4.43 -13.27 -8.19
C ARG A 148 -4.91 -12.07 -9.01
N GLU A 149 -6.23 -11.85 -9.05
CA GLU A 149 -6.83 -10.72 -9.76
C GLU A 149 -6.36 -9.39 -9.17
N LYS A 150 -6.28 -9.28 -7.83
CA LYS A 150 -5.82 -8.06 -7.17
C LYS A 150 -4.32 -7.79 -7.36
N ILE A 151 -3.47 -8.82 -7.33
CA ILE A 151 -2.04 -8.69 -7.63
C ILE A 151 -1.84 -8.21 -9.08
N ASN A 152 -2.56 -8.79 -10.04
CA ASN A 152 -2.52 -8.36 -11.44
C ASN A 152 -3.01 -6.92 -11.60
N TYR A 153 -4.06 -6.51 -10.87
CA TYR A 153 -4.53 -5.13 -10.84
C TYR A 153 -3.42 -4.18 -10.39
N TYR A 154 -2.75 -4.46 -9.27
CA TYR A 154 -1.64 -3.64 -8.77
C TYR A 154 -0.52 -3.52 -9.79
N TYR A 155 -0.11 -4.64 -10.38
CA TYR A 155 0.97 -4.68 -11.38
C TYR A 155 0.62 -3.80 -12.59
N ASN A 156 -0.59 -3.98 -13.15
CA ASN A 156 -1.04 -3.22 -14.32
C ASN A 156 -1.22 -1.73 -14.01
N ARG A 157 -1.72 -1.36 -12.82
CA ARG A 157 -1.77 0.06 -12.42
C ARG A 157 -0.38 0.65 -12.28
N LEU A 158 0.61 -0.12 -11.82
CA LEU A 158 1.98 0.38 -11.69
C LEU A 158 2.60 0.64 -13.07
N LEU A 159 2.39 -0.27 -14.03
CA LEU A 159 2.77 -0.04 -15.43
C LEU A 159 2.10 1.21 -16.01
N TYR A 160 0.80 1.40 -15.75
CA TYR A 160 0.11 2.62 -16.18
C TYR A 160 0.78 3.89 -15.65
N TRP A 161 1.09 3.94 -14.34
CA TRP A 161 1.74 5.11 -13.74
C TRP A 161 3.20 5.28 -14.13
N GLN A 162 3.89 4.20 -14.51
CA GLN A 162 5.22 4.25 -15.10
C GLN A 162 5.22 4.99 -16.44
N ASP A 163 4.19 4.77 -17.28
CA ASP A 163 4.06 5.41 -18.60
C ASP A 163 3.47 6.82 -18.54
N HIS A 164 2.86 7.19 -17.40
CA HIS A 164 2.13 8.46 -17.23
C HIS A 164 2.60 9.27 -16.00
N PRO A 165 3.91 9.44 -15.76
CA PRO A 165 4.42 10.05 -14.52
C PRO A 165 4.04 11.54 -14.37
N ASP A 166 3.86 12.23 -15.49
CA ASP A 166 3.60 13.68 -15.53
C ASP A 166 2.20 14.04 -16.09
N GLN A 167 1.33 13.05 -16.34
CA GLN A 167 0.05 13.24 -17.05
C GLN A 167 -0.89 14.27 -16.38
N LEU A 168 -0.71 14.50 -15.09
CA LEU A 168 -1.62 15.33 -14.30
C LEU A 168 -1.16 16.79 -14.13
N GLY A 169 0.02 17.18 -14.64
CA GLY A 169 0.54 18.54 -14.48
C GLY A 169 0.59 18.99 -13.01
N LEU A 170 0.82 18.04 -12.09
CA LEU A 170 0.71 18.28 -10.65
C LEU A 170 1.91 19.07 -10.15
N ASP A 171 1.64 20.03 -9.27
CA ASP A 171 2.65 20.56 -8.38
C ASP A 171 3.09 19.45 -7.42
N TRP A 172 4.40 19.20 -7.35
CA TRP A 172 5.00 18.22 -6.45
C TRP A 172 5.71 18.92 -5.31
N ALA A 173 5.67 18.31 -4.11
CA ALA A 173 6.56 18.71 -3.03
C ALA A 173 8.02 18.54 -3.49
N VAL A 174 8.86 19.55 -3.21
CA VAL A 174 10.26 19.60 -3.68
C VAL A 174 11.08 18.34 -3.35
N PHE A 175 10.77 17.66 -2.25
CA PHE A 175 11.49 16.44 -1.88
C PHE A 175 11.14 15.22 -2.77
N LEU A 176 10.01 15.23 -3.47
CA LEU A 176 9.58 14.18 -4.40
C LEU A 176 10.12 14.41 -5.83
N THR A 177 10.67 15.58 -6.14
CA THR A 177 11.20 15.88 -7.49
C THR A 177 12.65 15.45 -7.69
N ASP A 178 13.31 14.92 -6.66
CA ASP A 178 14.70 14.45 -6.73
C ASP A 178 14.76 12.98 -7.17
N ASP A 179 14.72 12.77 -8.48
CA ASP A 179 14.80 11.43 -9.10
C ASP A 179 16.24 10.88 -9.14
N THR A 180 17.24 11.62 -8.64
CA THR A 180 18.63 11.14 -8.59
C THR A 180 18.86 10.09 -7.50
N LYS A 181 17.97 10.05 -6.51
CA LYS A 181 18.05 9.11 -5.40
C LYS A 181 17.56 7.73 -5.82
N PRO A 182 18.30 6.66 -5.49
CA PRO A 182 17.84 5.31 -5.74
C PRO A 182 16.59 5.00 -4.92
N ASN A 183 15.65 4.26 -5.50
CA ASN A 183 14.46 3.78 -4.82
C ASN A 183 14.83 3.02 -3.54
N LYS A 184 14.24 3.40 -2.40
CA LYS A 184 14.64 2.82 -1.11
C LYS A 184 14.22 1.36 -0.91
N GLU A 185 13.21 0.86 -1.62
CA GLU A 185 12.87 -0.58 -1.62
C GLU A 185 13.94 -1.38 -2.37
N ARG A 186 14.56 -0.82 -3.42
CA ARG A 186 15.71 -1.43 -4.10
C ARG A 186 16.91 -1.55 -3.16
N LEU A 187 17.25 -0.46 -2.48
CA LEU A 187 18.33 -0.44 -1.49
C LEU A 187 18.10 -1.43 -0.34
N LEU A 188 16.85 -1.62 0.08
CA LEU A 188 16.50 -2.56 1.14
C LEU A 188 16.80 -4.01 0.71
N LYS A 189 16.44 -4.40 -0.52
CA LYS A 189 16.75 -5.73 -1.08
C LYS A 189 18.25 -5.96 -1.21
N GLU A 190 19.00 -4.97 -1.68
CA GLU A 190 20.46 -5.03 -1.79
C GLU A 190 21.14 -5.24 -0.43
N LYS A 191 20.73 -4.49 0.61
CA LYS A 191 21.23 -4.67 1.98
C LYS A 191 20.88 -6.04 2.56
N GLY A 192 19.71 -6.60 2.21
CA GLY A 192 19.30 -7.93 2.63
C GLY A 192 20.18 -9.03 2.01
N ARG A 193 20.58 -8.87 0.74
CA ARG A 193 21.47 -9.79 0.03
C ARG A 193 22.92 -9.77 0.53
N LEU A 194 23.33 -8.69 1.20
CA LEU A 194 24.68 -8.51 1.75
C LEU A 194 24.84 -9.02 3.19
N LYS A 195 23.77 -9.54 3.82
CA LYS A 195 23.88 -10.20 5.12
C LYS A 195 24.34 -11.65 4.91
N PRO A 196 25.43 -12.09 5.56
CA PRO A 196 25.98 -13.44 5.40
C PRO A 196 25.03 -14.54 5.90
#